data_AF-A0A7L3G2K9-F1
#
_entry.id   AF-A0A7L3G2K9-F1
#
_cell.length_a   1.000
_cell.length_b   1.000
_cell.length_c   1.000
_cell.angle_alpha   90.00
_cell.angle_beta   90.00
_cell.angle_gamma   90.00
#
_symmetry.space_group_name_H-M   'P 1'
#
loop_
_entity.id
_entity.type
_entity.pdbx_description
1 polymer ?
#
loop_
_entity_poly.entity_id
_entity_poly.type
_entity_poly.pdbx_seq_one_letter_code
_entity_poly.pdbx_strand_id
1 'polypeptide(L)'
;QFAHFFLPQNATVEPQSSCGKSNTSHPILVLGFGAGHSLSLNFSERADKYQCNLFTGEEKTVSHKTTIQAYMGTKYRCISPNRVNMKNVNITFSNVTLEAYVINGTLSTN
;
A
#
# COMPACT_ATOMS: atom_id res chain seq x y z
N GLN A 1 19.56 -8.96 15.36
CA GLN A 1 18.74 -10.02 14.76
C GLN A 1 17.65 -9.36 13.93
N PHE A 2 17.50 -9.73 12.66
CA PHE A 2 16.45 -9.18 11.79
C PHE A 2 15.25 -10.12 11.81
N ALA A 3 14.06 -9.58 12.06
CA ALA A 3 12.83 -10.34 11.95
C ALA A 3 12.28 -10.19 10.52
N HIS A 4 11.96 -11.33 9.90
CA HIS A 4 11.34 -11.38 8.59
C HIS A 4 9.90 -11.86 8.75
N PHE A 5 8.96 -11.03 8.32
CA PHE A 5 7.55 -11.33 8.35
C PHE A 5 7.04 -11.39 6.91
N PHE A 6 6.44 -12.51 6.53
CA PHE A 6 5.58 -12.55 5.34
C PHE A 6 4.22 -12.03 5.76
N LEU A 7 3.61 -11.18 4.93
CA LEU A 7 2.24 -10.77 5.18
C LEU A 7 1.36 -12.03 5.15
N PRO A 8 0.79 -12.44 6.29
CA PRO A 8 0.12 -13.72 6.38
C PRO A 8 -1.26 -13.65 5.73
N GLN A 9 -1.81 -14.80 5.35
CA GLN A 9 -3.12 -14.85 4.70
C GLN A 9 -4.27 -14.38 5.62
N ASN A 10 -4.05 -14.40 6.94
CA ASN A 10 -4.99 -13.89 7.94
C ASN A 10 -4.81 -12.39 8.26
N ALA A 11 -4.07 -11.65 7.43
CA ALA A 11 -3.99 -10.20 7.56
C ALA A 11 -5.38 -9.56 7.43
N THR A 12 -5.65 -8.56 8.24
CA THR A 12 -6.94 -7.86 8.33
C THR A 12 -6.87 -6.50 7.67
N VAL A 13 -8.01 -6.05 7.13
CA VAL A 13 -8.18 -4.65 6.73
C VAL A 13 -8.57 -3.87 7.98
N GLU A 14 -7.72 -2.96 8.42
CA GLU A 14 -7.94 -2.20 9.64
C GLU A 14 -8.93 -1.04 9.44
N PRO A 15 -9.64 -0.59 10.49
CA PRO A 15 -10.68 0.45 10.40
C PRO A 15 -10.21 1.80 9.87
N GLN A 16 -8.90 2.08 9.92
CA GLN A 16 -8.30 3.29 9.37
C GLN A 16 -8.22 3.26 7.84
N SER A 17 -8.51 2.12 7.20
CA SER A 17 -8.60 2.00 5.75
C SER A 17 -9.80 2.78 5.21
N SER A 18 -9.60 3.47 4.09
CA SER A 18 -10.62 4.26 3.44
C SER A 18 -10.38 4.33 1.93
N CYS A 19 -11.45 4.30 1.14
CA CYS A 19 -11.37 4.60 -0.30
C CYS A 19 -11.12 6.09 -0.58
N GLY A 20 -11.01 6.92 0.46
CA GLY A 20 -10.97 8.36 0.31
C GLY A 20 -12.30 8.92 -0.18
N LYS A 21 -12.29 10.23 -0.44
CA LYS A 21 -13.39 10.96 -1.06
C LYS A 21 -12.78 11.85 -2.13
N SER A 22 -13.39 11.84 -3.32
CA SER A 22 -12.94 12.66 -4.44
C SER A 22 -12.66 14.10 -3.98
N ASN A 23 -11.45 14.60 -4.26
CA ASN A 23 -10.96 15.95 -3.94
C ASN A 23 -10.84 16.33 -2.46
N THR A 24 -11.10 15.43 -1.50
CA THR A 24 -11.08 15.76 -0.07
C THR A 24 -10.21 14.82 0.76
N SER A 25 -10.11 13.55 0.38
CA SER A 25 -9.19 12.62 1.03
C SER A 25 -8.68 11.56 0.07
N HIS A 26 -7.42 11.22 0.26
CA HIS A 26 -6.73 10.18 -0.49
C HIS A 26 -7.08 8.79 0.04
N PRO A 27 -7.16 7.75 -0.81
CA PRO A 27 -7.33 6.38 -0.38
C PRO A 27 -6.16 5.93 0.50
N ILE A 28 -6.48 5.21 1.57
CA ILE A 28 -5.52 4.61 2.49
C ILE A 28 -5.95 3.16 2.72
N LEU A 29 -5.01 2.23 2.59
CA LEU A 29 -5.21 0.82 2.94
C LEU A 29 -4.28 0.49 4.10
N VAL A 30 -4.84 0.14 5.24
CA VAL A 30 -4.10 -0.27 6.44
C VAL A 30 -4.32 -1.76 6.65
N LEU A 31 -3.24 -2.52 6.56
CA LEU A 31 -3.21 -3.96 6.74
C LEU A 31 -2.67 -4.29 8.13
N GLY A 32 -3.50 -4.91 8.96
CA GLY A 32 -3.12 -5.44 10.26
C GLY A 32 -2.60 -6.86 10.12
N PHE A 33 -1.51 -7.19 10.79
CA PHE A 33 -0.97 -8.54 10.83
C PHE A 33 -0.18 -8.73 12.12
N GLY A 34 -0.16 -9.96 12.66
CA GLY A 34 0.74 -10.44 13.73
C GLY A 34 1.12 -9.47 14.87
N ALA A 35 0.82 -9.83 16.12
CA ALA A 35 1.32 -9.09 17.30
C ALA A 35 1.08 -7.56 17.30
N GLY A 36 0.03 -7.08 16.61
CA GLY A 36 -0.33 -5.65 16.56
C GLY A 36 0.38 -4.84 15.48
N HIS A 37 1.14 -5.47 14.58
CA HIS A 37 1.80 -4.75 13.49
C HIS A 37 0.81 -4.27 12.41
N SER A 38 1.16 -3.15 11.79
CA SER A 38 0.39 -2.60 10.68
C SER A 38 1.27 -2.12 9.53
N LEU A 39 0.76 -2.30 8.31
CA LEU A 39 1.33 -1.78 7.08
C LEU A 39 0.29 -0.88 6.41
N SER A 40 0.61 0.41 6.30
CA SER A 40 -0.27 1.39 5.67
C SER A 40 0.25 1.77 4.28
N LEU A 41 -0.62 1.66 3.28
CA LEU A 41 -0.43 2.12 1.91
C LEU A 41 -1.31 3.36 1.70
N ASN A 42 -0.69 4.51 1.45
CA ASN A 42 -1.39 5.76 1.20
C ASN A 42 -1.25 6.14 -0.27
N PHE A 43 -2.36 6.40 -0.95
CA PHE A 43 -2.40 6.62 -2.39
C PHE A 43 -2.65 8.09 -2.72
N SER A 44 -1.67 8.78 -3.30
CA SER A 44 -1.88 10.15 -3.79
C SER A 44 -2.14 10.16 -5.30
N GLU A 45 -3.00 11.05 -5.75
CA GLU A 45 -3.18 11.36 -7.17
C GLU A 45 -2.10 12.36 -7.63
N ARG A 46 -1.57 12.14 -8.84
CA ARG A 46 -0.66 13.05 -9.52
C ARG A 46 -0.94 13.02 -11.02
N ALA A 47 -1.64 14.05 -11.50
CA ALA A 47 -2.14 14.13 -12.87
C ALA A 47 -3.01 12.91 -13.21
N ASP A 48 -2.64 12.14 -14.23
CA ASP A 48 -3.35 10.95 -14.69
C ASP A 48 -2.91 9.65 -14.00
N LYS A 49 -2.14 9.74 -12.91
CA LYS A 49 -1.54 8.60 -12.21
C LYS A 49 -1.84 8.63 -10.72
N TYR A 50 -1.92 7.45 -10.11
CA TYR A 50 -1.81 7.31 -8.67
C TYR A 50 -0.39 6.88 -8.27
N GLN A 51 0.04 7.28 -7.08
CA GLN A 51 1.32 6.92 -6.46
C GLN A 51 1.07 6.36 -5.06
N CYS A 52 1.84 5.36 -4.65
CA CYS A 52 1.74 4.78 -3.31
C CYS A 52 2.91 5.21 -2.42
N ASN A 53 2.60 5.60 -1.19
CA ASN A 53 3.54 5.86 -0.12
C ASN A 53 3.31 4.86 1.00
N LEU A 54 4.39 4.36 1.60
CA LEU A 54 4.32 3.36 2.67
C LEU A 54 4.56 4.01 4.02
N PHE A 55 3.77 3.56 5.00
CA PHE A 55 3.92 3.90 6.40
C PHE A 55 3.87 2.61 7.22
N THR A 56 4.87 2.39 8.06
CA THR A 56 4.88 1.30 9.05
C THR A 56 4.80 1.90 10.45
N GLY A 57 4.15 1.20 11.39
CA GLY A 57 4.00 1.70 12.75
C GLY A 57 3.75 0.63 13.82
N GLU A 58 4.67 0.59 14.78
CA GLU A 58 4.39 0.78 16.21
C GLU A 58 5.24 1.99 16.67
N GLU A 59 4.61 3.00 17.28
CA GLU A 59 5.21 4.19 17.94
C GLU A 59 6.05 5.19 17.11
N LYS A 60 6.67 4.81 15.98
CA LYS A 60 7.36 5.72 15.05
C LYS A 60 6.94 5.48 13.61
N THR A 61 6.04 6.33 13.11
CA THR A 61 5.59 6.31 11.71
C THR A 61 6.77 6.58 10.78
N VAL A 62 7.27 5.56 10.08
CA VAL A 62 8.29 5.75 9.05
C VAL A 62 7.58 5.87 7.71
N SER A 63 7.60 7.07 7.11
CA SER A 63 7.05 7.30 5.77
C SER A 63 8.14 7.14 4.71
N HIS A 64 7.87 6.36 3.66
CA HIS A 64 8.77 6.29 2.50
C HIS A 64 7.98 6.33 1.19
N LYS A 65 8.45 7.14 0.25
CA LYS A 65 7.89 7.21 -1.09
C LYS A 65 8.32 5.98 -1.88
N THR A 66 7.37 5.29 -2.49
CA THR A 66 7.68 4.10 -3.29
C THR A 66 7.80 4.42 -4.78
N THR A 67 8.27 3.44 -5.54
CA THR A 67 8.23 3.45 -7.01
C THR A 67 6.91 2.93 -7.58
N ILE A 68 5.95 2.55 -6.72
CA ILE A 68 4.65 2.04 -7.13
C ILE A 68 3.80 3.21 -7.64
N GLN A 69 3.53 3.19 -8.94
CA GLN A 69 2.65 4.13 -9.62
C GLN A 69 2.00 3.45 -10.84
N ALA A 70 0.78 3.83 -11.18
CA ALA A 70 0.14 3.46 -12.43
C ALA A 70 -0.88 4.52 -12.86
N TYR A 71 -1.36 4.43 -14.09
CA TYR A 71 -2.41 5.31 -14.60
C TYR A 71 -3.73 5.06 -13.88
N MET A 72 -4.54 6.10 -13.70
CA MET A 72 -5.89 5.97 -13.17
C MET A 72 -6.71 4.97 -13.99
N GLY A 73 -7.48 4.11 -13.32
CA GLY A 73 -8.25 3.04 -13.97
C GLY A 73 -7.40 1.88 -14.50
N THR A 74 -6.15 1.74 -14.05
CA THR A 74 -5.28 0.59 -14.40
C THR A 74 -4.66 -0.06 -13.16
N LYS A 75 -4.36 -1.36 -13.28
CA LYS A 75 -3.65 -2.12 -12.25
C LYS A 75 -2.14 -1.93 -12.35
N TYR A 76 -1.50 -1.60 -11.24
CA TYR A 76 -0.08 -1.83 -11.04
C TYR A 76 0.15 -3.33 -10.79
N ARG A 77 1.09 -3.95 -11.51
CA ARG A 77 1.49 -5.34 -11.30
C ARG A 77 3.00 -5.46 -11.19
N CYS A 78 3.47 -6.02 -10.09
CA CYS A 78 4.88 -6.27 -9.82
C CYS A 78 5.09 -7.74 -9.48
N ILE A 79 5.68 -8.48 -10.42
CA ILE A 79 5.95 -9.92 -10.25
C ILE A 79 7.30 -10.12 -9.55
N SER A 80 8.31 -9.35 -9.95
CA SER A 80 9.65 -9.42 -9.37
C SER A 80 9.72 -8.79 -7.97
N PRO A 81 10.64 -9.23 -7.12
CA PRO A 81 10.86 -8.60 -5.82
C PRO A 81 11.28 -7.14 -5.96
N ASN A 82 10.48 -6.22 -5.42
CA ASN A 82 10.77 -4.79 -5.31
C ASN A 82 10.99 -4.43 -3.84
N ARG A 83 12.22 -4.01 -3.50
CA ARG A 83 12.61 -3.68 -2.12
C ARG A 83 12.51 -2.18 -1.87
N VAL A 84 11.76 -1.81 -0.84
CA VAL A 84 11.70 -0.46 -0.29
C VAL A 84 12.49 -0.46 1.01
N ASN A 85 13.64 0.21 0.99
CA ASN A 85 14.51 0.34 2.16
C ASN A 85 14.07 1.55 2.98
N MET A 86 13.52 1.32 4.17
CA MET A 86 13.20 2.37 5.12
C MET A 86 14.24 2.39 6.24
N LYS A 87 14.23 3.42 7.09
CA LYS A 87 15.28 3.65 8.10
C LYS A 87 15.53 2.44 9.02
N ASN A 88 14.46 1.76 9.44
CA ASN A 88 14.52 0.65 10.40
C ASN A 88 13.89 -0.66 9.87
N VAL A 89 13.24 -0.62 8.71
CA VAL A 89 12.45 -1.74 8.15
C VAL A 89 12.68 -1.79 6.65
N ASN A 90 12.90 -2.99 6.12
CA ASN A 90 12.92 -3.22 4.67
C ASN A 90 11.65 -3.97 4.27
N ILE A 91 10.90 -3.41 3.33
CA ILE A 91 9.68 -4.01 2.81
C ILE A 91 9.98 -4.56 1.43
N THR A 92 9.56 -5.80 1.14
CA THR A 92 9.69 -6.40 -0.19
C THR A 92 8.31 -6.69 -0.74
N PHE A 93 7.96 -6.07 -1.86
CA PHE A 93 6.77 -6.42 -2.64
C PHE A 93 7.16 -7.49 -3.65
N SER A 94 6.39 -8.58 -3.72
CA SER A 94 6.61 -9.66 -4.69
C SER A 94 5.27 -10.26 -5.06
N ASN A 95 5.02 -10.44 -6.36
CA ASN A 95 3.74 -10.92 -6.89
C ASN A 95 2.53 -10.10 -6.39
N VAL A 96 2.62 -8.77 -6.53
CA VAL A 96 1.63 -7.82 -6.04
C VAL A 96 0.84 -7.20 -7.19
N THR A 97 -0.47 -7.13 -7.03
CA THR A 97 -1.37 -6.36 -7.89
C THR A 97 -2.08 -5.32 -7.05
N LEU A 98 -2.02 -4.05 -7.46
CA LEU A 98 -2.65 -2.94 -6.76
C LEU A 98 -3.43 -2.08 -7.75
N GLU A 99 -4.55 -1.55 -7.28
CA GLU A 99 -5.32 -0.54 -7.98
C GLU A 99 -5.94 0.39 -6.93
N ALA A 100 -5.80 1.69 -7.15
CA ALA A 100 -6.36 2.72 -6.29
C ALA A 100 -7.35 3.56 -7.08
N TYR A 101 -8.21 4.30 -6.37
CA TYR A 101 -9.27 5.12 -6.97
C TYR A 101 -10.25 4.29 -7.84
N VAL A 102 -10.57 3.08 -7.40
CA VAL A 102 -11.49 2.17 -8.09
C VAL A 102 -12.89 2.77 -8.14
N ILE A 103 -13.44 2.90 -9.34
CA ILE A 103 -14.79 3.42 -9.58
C ILE A 103 -15.75 2.22 -9.64
N ASN A 104 -16.93 2.35 -9.01
CA ASN A 104 -17.98 1.31 -8.97
C ASN A 104 -17.57 -0.01 -8.30
N GLY A 105 -16.45 -0.05 -7.57
CA GLY A 105 -15.99 -1.23 -6.84
C GLY A 105 -15.42 -2.35 -7.71
N THR A 106 -15.32 -2.15 -9.02
CA THR A 106 -14.81 -3.17 -9.95
C THR A 106 -13.38 -2.85 -10.36
N LEU A 107 -12.46 -3.77 -10.09
CA LEU A 107 -11.06 -3.66 -10.53
C LEU A 107 -10.96 -3.70 -12.06
N SER A 108 -10.06 -2.90 -12.64
CA SER A 108 -9.87 -2.82 -14.09
C SER A 108 -9.42 -4.15 -14.71
N THR A 109 -10.01 -4.52 -15.83
CA THR A 109 -9.54 -5.63 -16.64
C THR A 109 -8.47 -5.08 -17.58
N ASN A 110 -7.20 -5.28 -17.22
CA ASN A 110 -6.10 -5.14 -18.18
C ASN A 110 -6.24 -6.19 -19.28
#